data_AF-A0A9P0I547-F1
#
_entry.id   AF-A0A9P0I547-F1
#
_cell.length_a   1.000
_cell.length_b   1.000
_cell.length_c   1.000
_cell.angle_alpha   90.00
_cell.angle_beta   90.00
_cell.angle_gamma   90.00
#
_symmetry.space_group_name_H-M   'P 1'
#
loop_
_entity.id
_entity.type
_entity.pdbx_description
1 polymer ?
#
loop_
_entity_poly.entity_id
_entity_poly.type
_entity_poly.pdbx_seq_one_letter_code
_entity_poly.pdbx_strand_id
1 'polypeptide(L)'
;MCEIFPEVNNCCSFLSIRMGMLFIAILSISTGAITLGVVEQKTNIDYDQVLSIYNNATNSTKPEQALSDLNGIIITTITVMSVIFMLAGLCLLFATLADQEGYAQGFVWLIFLNILLGLLIILAITYECLMKSKCFLGHMDWLSGAIALIIVVFYLILWFYFISVANTYVLNGNT
;
A
#
# COMPACT_ATOMS: atom_id res chain seq x y z
N MET A 1 -31.80 -10.16 11.57
CA MET A 1 -32.43 -10.58 12.85
C MET A 1 -31.48 -10.35 14.05
N CYS A 2 -30.83 -9.19 14.19
CA CYS A 2 -30.02 -8.85 15.39
C CYS A 2 -30.65 -7.72 16.24
N GLU A 3 -31.90 -7.32 15.97
CA GLU A 3 -32.53 -6.14 16.59
C GLU A 3 -33.32 -6.44 17.89
N ILE A 4 -33.47 -7.71 18.28
CA ILE A 4 -34.39 -8.09 19.36
C ILE A 4 -33.71 -8.11 20.75
N PHE A 5 -32.38 -8.15 20.82
CA PHE A 5 -31.63 -8.12 22.08
C PHE A 5 -30.39 -7.21 21.97
N PRO A 6 -30.23 -6.19 22.83
CA PRO A 6 -29.12 -5.24 22.74
C PRO A 6 -27.75 -5.91 22.95
N GLU A 7 -27.67 -6.96 23.77
CA GLU A 7 -26.45 -7.77 23.94
C GLU A 7 -26.08 -8.55 22.66
N VAL A 8 -27.09 -9.01 21.91
CA VAL A 8 -26.89 -9.74 20.64
C VAL A 8 -26.51 -8.77 19.53
N ASN A 9 -27.01 -7.53 19.56
CA ASN A 9 -26.63 -6.49 18.61
C ASN A 9 -25.15 -6.09 18.76
N ASN A 10 -24.67 -5.97 20.00
CA ASN A 10 -23.24 -5.76 20.30
C ASN A 10 -22.38 -6.95 19.84
N CYS A 11 -22.85 -8.19 20.05
CA CYS A 11 -22.15 -9.39 19.61
C CYS A 11 -22.10 -9.53 18.07
N CYS A 12 -23.23 -9.29 17.38
CA CYS A 12 -23.30 -9.27 15.90
C CYS A 12 -22.38 -8.19 15.31
N SER A 13 -22.38 -6.98 15.89
CA SER A 13 -21.54 -5.86 15.46
C SER A 13 -20.05 -6.19 15.59
N PHE A 14 -19.65 -6.76 16.73
CA PHE A 14 -18.27 -7.16 17.00
C PHE A 14 -17.78 -8.27 16.06
N LEU A 15 -18.59 -9.30 15.81
CA LEU A 15 -18.30 -10.34 14.82
C LEU A 15 -18.17 -9.77 13.40
N SER A 16 -19.04 -8.81 13.04
CA SER A 16 -18.97 -8.14 11.74
C SER A 16 -17.69 -7.33 11.57
N ILE A 17 -17.24 -6.62 12.62
CA ILE A 17 -16.01 -5.82 12.57
C ILE A 17 -14.78 -6.72 12.47
N ARG A 18 -14.71 -7.82 13.24
CA ARG A 18 -13.60 -8.79 13.15
C ARG A 18 -13.50 -9.45 11.77
N MET A 19 -14.64 -9.87 11.20
CA MET A 19 -14.66 -10.41 9.84
C MET A 19 -14.22 -9.38 8.80
N GLY A 20 -14.59 -8.11 9.00
CA GLY A 20 -14.12 -6.99 8.19
C GLY A 20 -12.61 -6.79 8.25
N MET A 21 -12.00 -6.87 9.44
CA MET A 21 -10.54 -6.75 9.61
C MET A 21 -9.78 -7.94 9.01
N LEU A 22 -10.29 -9.17 9.16
CA LEU A 22 -9.72 -10.34 8.48
C LEU A 22 -9.72 -10.16 6.96
N PHE A 23 -10.82 -9.64 6.41
CA PHE A 23 -10.91 -9.33 4.99
C PHE A 23 -9.90 -8.26 4.57
N ILE A 24 -9.76 -7.18 5.34
CA ILE A 24 -8.74 -6.13 5.10
C ILE A 24 -7.33 -6.71 5.15
N ALA A 25 -7.04 -7.62 6.10
CA ALA A 25 -5.75 -8.26 6.21
C ALA A 25 -5.40 -9.11 4.98
N ILE A 26 -6.35 -9.92 4.50
CA ILE A 26 -6.19 -10.73 3.28
C ILE A 26 -6.02 -9.82 2.05
N LEU A 27 -6.80 -8.75 1.94
CA LEU A 27 -6.65 -7.76 0.88
C LEU A 27 -5.28 -7.09 0.89
N SER A 28 -4.74 -6.77 2.07
CA SER A 28 -3.41 -6.16 2.23
C SER A 28 -2.31 -7.09 1.75
N ILE A 29 -2.37 -8.37 2.15
CA ILE A 29 -1.38 -9.39 1.75
C ILE A 29 -1.46 -9.64 0.24
N SER A 30 -2.66 -9.87 -0.27
CA SER A 30 -2.86 -10.16 -1.70
C SER A 30 -2.44 -8.99 -2.57
N THR A 31 -2.72 -7.74 -2.16
CA THR A 31 -2.33 -6.59 -2.99
C THR A 31 -0.82 -6.39 -3.01
N GLY A 32 -0.13 -6.56 -1.87
CA GLY A 32 1.33 -6.52 -1.86
C GLY A 32 1.95 -7.63 -2.72
N ALA A 33 1.43 -8.86 -2.65
CA ALA A 33 1.91 -9.98 -3.45
C ALA A 33 1.67 -9.78 -4.96
N ILE A 34 0.47 -9.33 -5.35
CA ILE A 34 0.13 -9.07 -6.76
C ILE A 34 1.02 -7.95 -7.30
N THR A 35 1.20 -6.87 -6.54
CA THR A 35 2.03 -5.73 -6.96
C THR A 35 3.49 -6.15 -7.17
N LEU A 36 4.05 -6.95 -6.26
CA LEU A 36 5.39 -7.52 -6.43
C LEU A 36 5.48 -8.41 -7.67
N GLY A 37 4.51 -9.30 -7.90
CA GLY A 37 4.49 -10.16 -9.09
C GLY A 37 4.40 -9.38 -10.40
N VAL A 38 3.62 -8.29 -10.43
CA VAL A 38 3.55 -7.39 -11.60
C VAL A 38 4.89 -6.68 -11.81
N VAL A 39 5.55 -6.20 -10.75
CA VAL A 39 6.86 -5.55 -10.84
C VAL A 39 7.92 -6.51 -11.35
N GLU A 40 7.97 -7.74 -10.80
CA GLU A 40 8.89 -8.79 -11.23
C GLU A 40 8.70 -9.12 -12.72
N GLN A 41 7.46 -9.33 -13.15
CA GLN A 41 7.14 -9.64 -14.56
C GLN A 41 7.48 -8.48 -15.51
N LYS A 42 7.25 -7.23 -15.09
CA LYS A 42 7.49 -6.03 -15.92
C LYS A 42 8.95 -5.66 -16.03
N THR A 43 9.71 -5.86 -14.96
CA THR A 43 11.09 -5.40 -14.88
C THR A 43 12.10 -6.50 -15.18
N ASN A 44 11.73 -7.78 -14.99
CA ASN A 44 12.64 -8.93 -15.07
C ASN A 44 13.87 -8.75 -14.15
N ILE A 45 13.71 -7.96 -13.08
CA ILE A 45 14.72 -7.58 -12.10
C ILE A 45 14.55 -8.49 -10.89
N ASP A 46 15.55 -9.31 -10.62
CA ASP A 46 15.65 -10.12 -9.40
C ASP A 46 15.95 -9.22 -8.18
N TYR A 47 15.67 -9.69 -6.97
CA TYR A 47 15.89 -8.97 -5.71
C TYR A 47 17.32 -8.40 -5.60
N ASP A 48 18.33 -9.14 -6.04
CA ASP A 48 19.74 -8.71 -6.05
C ASP A 48 19.97 -7.47 -6.93
N GLN A 49 19.22 -7.36 -8.02
CA GLN A 49 19.30 -6.20 -8.91
C GLN A 49 18.59 -4.98 -8.31
N VAL A 50 17.48 -5.16 -7.59
CA VAL A 50 16.81 -4.08 -6.83
C VAL A 50 17.77 -3.46 -5.80
N LEU A 51 18.51 -4.31 -5.08
CA LEU A 51 19.51 -3.87 -4.11
C LEU A 51 20.67 -3.08 -4.76
N SER A 52 21.11 -3.51 -5.95
CA SER A 52 22.16 -2.81 -6.70
C SER A 52 21.72 -1.42 -7.20
N ILE A 53 20.46 -1.29 -7.62
CA ILE A 53 19.86 -0.02 -8.07
C ILE A 53 19.75 0.96 -6.90
N TYR A 54 19.30 0.48 -5.74
CA TYR A 54 19.23 1.29 -4.53
C TYR A 54 20.61 1.85 -4.11
N ASN A 55 21.65 1.02 -4.15
CA ASN A 55 23.01 1.43 -3.79
C ASN A 55 23.60 2.45 -4.77
N ASN A 56 23.27 2.36 -6.06
CA ASN A 56 23.68 3.35 -7.05
C ASN A 56 22.93 4.68 -6.91
N ALA A 57 21.61 4.63 -6.69
CA ALA A 57 20.79 5.82 -6.51
C ALA A 57 21.15 6.61 -5.24
N THR A 58 21.50 5.90 -4.15
CA THR A 58 21.86 6.52 -2.86
C THR A 58 23.21 7.26 -2.91
N ASN A 59 24.11 6.86 -3.81
CA ASN A 59 25.43 7.48 -3.96
C ASN A 59 25.49 8.58 -5.03
N SER A 60 24.37 8.85 -5.71
CA SER A 60 24.30 9.86 -6.77
C SER A 60 24.25 11.27 -6.18
N THR A 61 25.36 12.00 -6.29
CA THR A 61 25.56 13.35 -5.70
C THR A 61 25.17 14.49 -6.63
N LYS A 62 24.69 14.21 -7.87
CA LYS A 62 24.32 15.22 -8.87
C LYS A 62 22.82 15.12 -9.27
N PRO A 63 22.10 16.26 -9.35
CA PRO A 63 20.65 16.28 -9.62
C PRO A 63 20.26 15.74 -11.02
N GLU A 64 21.14 15.85 -12.01
CA GLU A 64 20.92 15.30 -13.36
C GLU A 64 20.98 13.76 -13.38
N GLN A 65 21.81 13.15 -12.52
CA GLN A 65 21.84 11.70 -12.33
C GLN A 65 20.64 11.20 -11.52
N ALA A 66 20.18 11.97 -10.53
CA ALA A 66 18.95 11.64 -9.79
C ALA A 66 17.72 11.60 -10.71
N LEU A 67 17.65 12.51 -11.70
CA LEU A 67 16.59 12.46 -12.70
C LEU A 67 16.72 11.22 -13.60
N SER A 68 17.94 10.86 -14.03
CA SER A 68 18.26 9.63 -14.77
C SER A 68 17.75 8.38 -14.05
N ASP A 69 18.01 8.29 -12.74
CA ASP A 69 17.78 7.11 -11.91
C ASP A 69 16.37 7.07 -11.28
N LEU A 70 15.54 8.09 -11.54
CA LEU A 70 14.20 8.24 -10.99
C LEU A 70 13.30 7.02 -11.22
N ASN A 71 13.37 6.39 -12.40
CA ASN A 71 12.65 5.15 -12.68
C ASN A 71 13.06 4.00 -11.73
N GLY A 72 14.35 3.89 -11.41
CA GLY A 72 14.85 2.92 -10.44
C GLY A 72 14.37 3.23 -9.02
N ILE A 73 14.31 4.51 -8.65
CA ILE A 73 13.75 4.97 -7.37
C ILE A 73 12.25 4.64 -7.28
N ILE A 74 11.49 4.85 -8.36
CA ILE A 74 10.06 4.50 -8.41
C ILE A 74 9.88 2.98 -8.22
N ILE A 75 10.61 2.15 -8.97
CA ILE A 75 10.52 0.68 -8.88
C ILE A 75 10.88 0.19 -7.47
N THR A 76 12.03 0.62 -6.93
CA THR A 76 12.47 0.25 -5.58
C THR A 76 11.46 0.67 -4.52
N THR A 77 10.87 1.87 -4.62
CA THR A 77 9.86 2.33 -3.67
C THR A 77 8.58 1.50 -3.76
N ILE A 78 8.10 1.18 -4.97
CA ILE A 78 6.91 0.31 -5.15
C ILE A 78 7.15 -1.08 -4.53
N THR A 79 8.35 -1.65 -4.71
CA THR A 79 8.74 -2.94 -4.12
C THR A 79 8.71 -2.87 -2.60
N VAL A 80 9.34 -1.87 -1.99
CA VAL A 80 9.36 -1.67 -0.54
C VAL A 80 7.95 -1.46 0.02
N MET A 81 7.13 -0.63 -0.63
CA MET A 81 5.74 -0.41 -0.24
C MET A 81 4.91 -1.69 -0.25
N SER A 82 5.16 -2.56 -1.24
CA SER A 82 4.44 -3.84 -1.38
C SER A 82 4.83 -4.83 -0.28
N VAL A 83 6.10 -4.87 0.11
CA VAL A 83 6.57 -5.66 1.26
C VAL A 83 5.94 -5.13 2.56
N ILE A 84 5.87 -3.81 2.73
CA ILE A 84 5.20 -3.18 3.88
C ILE A 84 3.71 -3.55 3.92
N PHE A 85 3.02 -3.55 2.78
CA PHE A 85 1.61 -3.99 2.69
C PHE A 85 1.43 -5.45 3.12
N MET A 86 2.33 -6.34 2.71
CA MET A 86 2.28 -7.74 3.13
C MET A 86 2.52 -7.90 4.63
N LEU A 87 3.56 -7.26 5.16
CA LEU A 87 3.91 -7.35 6.59
C LEU A 87 2.82 -6.73 7.46
N ALA A 88 2.31 -5.56 7.09
CA ALA A 88 1.20 -4.91 7.79
C ALA A 88 -0.06 -5.81 7.77
N GLY A 89 -0.38 -6.41 6.62
CA GLY A 89 -1.50 -7.34 6.50
C GLY A 89 -1.36 -8.57 7.40
N LEU A 90 -0.15 -9.15 7.49
CA LEU A 90 0.15 -10.23 8.43
C LEU A 90 0.00 -9.78 9.89
N CYS A 91 0.50 -8.59 10.24
CA CYS A 91 0.31 -8.02 11.57
C CYS A 91 -1.17 -7.85 11.92
N LEU A 92 -2.00 -7.38 10.98
CA LEU A 92 -3.45 -7.25 11.20
C LEU A 92 -4.14 -8.61 11.34
N LEU A 93 -3.71 -9.61 10.58
CA LEU A 93 -4.23 -10.98 10.67
C LEU A 93 -3.96 -11.56 12.07
N PHE A 94 -2.73 -11.43 12.58
CA PHE A 94 -2.41 -11.83 13.95
C PHE A 94 -3.11 -10.96 15.00
N ALA A 95 -3.25 -9.65 14.77
CA ALA A 95 -3.98 -8.75 15.65
C ALA A 95 -5.44 -9.20 15.84
N THR A 96 -6.08 -9.63 14.75
CA THR A 96 -7.48 -10.06 14.73
C THR A 96 -7.68 -11.45 15.33
N LEU A 97 -6.69 -12.34 15.24
CA LEU A 97 -6.73 -13.69 15.83
C LEU A 97 -6.35 -13.70 17.31
N ALA A 98 -5.41 -12.85 17.72
CA ALA A 98 -4.89 -12.76 19.08
C ALA A 98 -5.56 -11.65 19.92
N ASP A 99 -6.54 -10.95 19.35
CA ASP A 99 -7.25 -9.82 19.98
C ASP A 99 -6.32 -8.78 20.61
N GLN A 100 -5.27 -8.43 19.89
CA GLN A 100 -4.25 -7.49 20.33
C GLN A 100 -4.39 -6.17 19.60
N GLU A 101 -4.96 -5.19 20.29
CA GLU A 101 -5.21 -3.83 19.77
C GLU A 101 -3.93 -3.11 19.34
N GLY A 102 -2.81 -3.37 20.03
CA GLY A 102 -1.51 -2.76 19.70
C GLY A 102 -1.03 -3.09 18.29
N TYR A 103 -1.24 -4.32 17.81
CA TYR A 103 -0.88 -4.70 16.44
C TYR A 103 -1.83 -4.09 15.41
N ALA A 104 -3.11 -3.91 15.73
CA ALA A 104 -4.07 -3.21 14.87
C ALA A 104 -3.72 -1.71 14.73
N GLN A 105 -3.25 -1.08 15.81
CA GLN A 105 -2.76 0.29 15.75
C GLN A 105 -1.44 0.41 14.96
N GLY A 106 -0.55 -0.58 15.08
CA GLY A 106 0.64 -0.70 14.23
C GLY A 106 0.30 -0.77 12.74
N PHE A 107 -0.72 -1.57 12.38
CA PHE A 107 -1.24 -1.63 11.00
C PHE A 107 -1.73 -0.25 10.51
N VAL A 108 -2.53 0.45 11.32
CA VAL A 108 -3.05 1.78 10.97
C VAL A 108 -1.92 2.75 10.61
N TRP A 109 -0.89 2.84 11.46
CA TRP A 109 0.25 3.74 11.22
C TRP A 109 1.10 3.33 10.01
N LEU A 110 1.35 2.04 9.84
CA LEU A 110 2.12 1.53 8.71
C LEU A 110 1.42 1.81 7.38
N ILE A 111 0.10 1.55 7.29
CA ILE A 111 -0.67 1.84 6.08
C ILE A 111 -0.80 3.34 5.85
N PHE A 112 -0.97 4.15 6.89
CA PHE A 112 -1.01 5.61 6.75
C PHE A 112 0.27 6.16 6.10
N LEU A 113 1.44 5.73 6.59
CA LEU A 113 2.73 6.11 6.01
C LEU A 113 2.86 5.60 4.56
N ASN A 114 2.36 4.40 4.29
CA ASN A 114 2.35 3.82 2.95
C ASN A 114 1.49 4.64 1.97
N ILE A 115 0.33 5.14 2.40
CA ILE A 115 -0.51 6.01 1.57
C ILE A 115 0.23 7.31 1.24
N LEU A 116 0.91 7.92 2.21
CA LEU A 116 1.68 9.13 2.00
C LEU A 116 2.82 8.92 0.99
N LEU A 117 3.54 7.80 1.10
CA LEU A 117 4.53 7.40 0.10
C LEU A 117 3.90 7.17 -1.28
N GLY A 118 2.73 6.54 -1.34
CA GLY A 118 2.00 6.34 -2.59
C GLY A 118 1.64 7.64 -3.31
N LEU A 119 1.20 8.67 -2.56
CA LEU A 119 0.93 9.99 -3.12
C LEU A 119 2.21 10.65 -3.67
N LEU A 120 3.35 10.50 -2.97
CA LEU A 120 4.64 11.00 -3.46
C LEU A 120 5.09 10.30 -4.75
N ILE A 121 4.85 9.00 -4.88
CA ILE A 121 5.17 8.25 -6.11
C ILE A 121 4.33 8.75 -7.29
N ILE A 122 3.03 9.02 -7.09
CA ILE A 122 2.17 9.55 -8.15
C ILE A 122 2.72 10.89 -8.67
N LEU A 123 3.16 11.76 -7.76
CA LEU A 123 3.82 13.01 -8.12
C LEU A 123 5.13 12.77 -8.87
N ALA A 124 5.96 11.82 -8.41
CA ALA A 124 7.22 11.48 -9.06
C ALA A 124 7.02 10.93 -10.48
N ILE A 125 6.04 10.03 -10.69
CA ILE A 125 5.70 9.48 -12.02
C ILE A 125 5.19 10.61 -12.93
N THR A 126 4.32 11.49 -12.41
CA THR A 126 3.81 12.63 -13.18
C THR A 126 4.94 13.56 -13.61
N TYR A 127 5.87 13.87 -12.69
CA TYR A 127 7.03 14.69 -12.97
C TYR A 127 7.97 14.04 -14.00
N GLU A 128 8.24 12.73 -13.88
CA GLU A 128 9.04 11.97 -14.84
C GLU A 128 8.42 12.02 -16.24
N CYS A 129 7.11 11.81 -16.34
CA CYS A 129 6.37 11.83 -17.60
C CYS A 129 6.30 13.21 -18.26
N LEU A 130 6.38 14.30 -17.50
CA LEU A 130 6.40 15.66 -18.03
C LEU A 130 7.80 16.08 -18.53
N MET A 131 8.85 15.63 -17.85
CA MET A 131 10.23 16.10 -18.08
C MET A 131 11.07 15.20 -19.00
N LYS A 132 10.75 13.91 -19.11
CA LYS A 132 11.51 12.94 -19.92
C LYS A 132 10.71 12.39 -21.09
N SER A 133 11.40 12.09 -22.19
CA SER A 133 10.83 11.44 -23.38
C SER A 133 10.53 9.94 -23.19
N LYS A 134 11.16 9.30 -22.20
CA LYS A 134 10.86 7.94 -21.74
C LYS A 134 10.41 8.01 -20.28
N CYS A 135 9.18 7.57 -20.02
CA CYS A 135 8.59 7.52 -18.69
C CYS A 135 8.24 6.08 -18.31
N PHE A 136 8.08 5.80 -17.02
CA PHE A 136 7.55 4.51 -16.53
C PHE A 136 6.23 4.10 -17.23
N LEU A 137 5.34 5.06 -17.50
CA LEU A 137 4.09 4.85 -18.25
C LEU A 137 4.24 5.00 -19.78
N GLY A 138 5.44 5.23 -20.30
CA GLY A 138 5.68 5.55 -21.71
C GLY A 138 5.35 4.42 -22.70
N HIS A 139 5.14 3.20 -22.21
CA HIS A 139 4.66 2.07 -23.01
C HIS A 139 3.13 1.99 -23.13
N MET A 140 2.39 2.83 -22.40
CA MET A 140 0.93 2.89 -22.43
C MET A 140 0.48 4.13 -23.22
N ASP A 141 -0.65 4.01 -23.92
CA ASP A 141 -1.29 5.18 -24.52
C ASP A 141 -1.58 6.24 -23.46
N TRP A 142 -1.45 7.52 -23.81
CA TRP A 142 -1.61 8.65 -22.87
C TRP A 142 -2.92 8.58 -22.07
N LEU A 143 -4.01 8.12 -22.71
CA LEU A 143 -5.31 7.91 -22.08
C LEU A 143 -5.28 6.78 -21.05
N SER A 144 -4.61 5.68 -21.38
CA SER A 144 -4.47 4.51 -20.51
C SER A 144 -3.60 4.84 -19.29
N GLY A 145 -2.53 5.61 -19.49
CA GLY A 145 -1.71 6.13 -18.38
C GLY A 145 -2.48 7.05 -17.44
N ALA A 146 -3.31 7.95 -17.98
CA ALA A 146 -4.15 8.83 -17.17
C ALA A 146 -5.22 8.05 -16.37
N ILE A 147 -5.87 7.07 -16.99
CA ILE A 147 -6.85 6.21 -16.31
C ILE A 147 -6.17 5.39 -15.21
N ALA A 148 -4.98 4.84 -15.47
CA ALA A 148 -4.22 4.09 -14.47
C ALA A 148 -3.89 4.95 -13.24
N LEU A 149 -3.44 6.20 -13.44
CA LEU A 149 -3.16 7.14 -12.35
C LEU A 149 -4.43 7.44 -11.54
N ILE A 150 -5.56 7.67 -12.20
CA ILE A 150 -6.85 7.91 -11.52
C ILE A 150 -7.24 6.69 -10.67
N ILE A 151 -7.12 5.47 -11.20
CA ILE A 151 -7.41 4.24 -10.47
C ILE A 151 -6.51 4.10 -9.23
N VAL A 152 -5.22 4.42 -9.36
CA VAL A 152 -4.28 4.39 -8.22
C VAL A 152 -4.68 5.40 -7.14
N VAL A 153 -5.13 6.60 -7.51
CA VAL A 153 -5.64 7.59 -6.54
C VAL A 153 -6.88 7.07 -5.81
N PHE A 154 -7.86 6.51 -6.53
CA PHE A 154 -9.05 5.91 -5.91
C PHE A 154 -8.69 4.75 -4.98
N TYR A 155 -7.72 3.93 -5.37
CA TYR A 155 -7.20 2.86 -4.55
C TYR A 155 -6.59 3.39 -3.24
N LEU A 156 -5.80 4.47 -3.27
CA LEU A 156 -5.27 5.09 -2.05
C LEU A 156 -6.37 5.65 -1.13
N ILE A 157 -7.42 6.24 -1.69
CA ILE A 157 -8.58 6.71 -0.92
C ILE A 157 -9.30 5.54 -0.23
N LEU A 158 -9.42 4.40 -0.91
CA LEU A 158 -10.00 3.19 -0.35
C LEU A 158 -9.18 2.64 0.84
N TRP A 159 -7.85 2.71 0.78
CA TRP A 159 -7.01 2.38 1.93
C TRP A 159 -7.16 3.34 3.10
N PHE A 160 -7.39 4.63 2.83
CA PHE A 160 -7.71 5.60 3.88
C PHE A 160 -9.02 5.26 4.61
N TYR A 161 -10.02 4.75 3.88
CA TYR A 161 -11.23 4.21 4.48
C TYR A 161 -10.94 2.99 5.37
N PHE A 162 -10.09 2.05 4.92
CA PHE A 162 -9.71 0.89 5.73
C PHE A 162 -8.96 1.26 7.01
N ILE A 163 -8.13 2.31 6.98
CA ILE A 163 -7.53 2.87 8.21
C ILE A 163 -8.63 3.32 9.18
N SER A 164 -9.64 4.03 8.69
CA SER A 164 -10.73 4.53 9.54
C SER A 164 -11.51 3.39 10.21
N VAL A 165 -11.75 2.31 9.46
CA VAL A 165 -12.40 1.09 9.98
C VAL A 165 -11.52 0.41 11.04
N ALA A 166 -10.23 0.21 10.77
CA ALA A 166 -9.31 -0.41 11.71
C ALA A 166 -9.12 0.44 12.99
N ASN A 167 -9.09 1.78 12.86
CA ASN A 167 -9.00 2.68 14.00
C ASN A 167 -10.26 2.68 14.86
N THR A 168 -11.44 2.50 14.24
CA THR A 168 -12.71 2.35 14.97
C THR A 168 -12.71 1.08 15.84
N TYR A 169 -12.08 0.00 15.36
CA TYR A 169 -11.91 -1.21 16.17
C TYR A 169 -11.05 -0.98 17.42
N VAL A 170 -9.92 -0.27 17.29
CA VAL A 170 -9.03 0.05 18.42
C VAL A 170 -9.73 0.95 19.44
N LEU A 171 -10.51 1.93 19.00
CA LEU A 171 -11.22 2.84 19.89
C LEU A 171 -12.39 2.16 20.62
N ASN A 172 -13.10 1.24 19.97
CA ASN A 172 -14.22 0.51 20.55
C ASN A 172 -13.80 -0.69 21.42
N GLY A 173 -12.57 -1.19 21.29
CA GLY A 173 -12.03 -2.23 22.18
C GLY A 173 -11.58 -1.69 23.55
N ASN A 174 -11.28 -0.38 23.63
CA ASN A 174 -10.91 0.31 24.87
C ASN A 174 -12.09 0.72 25.76
N THR A 175 -13.34 0.39 25.39
CA THR A 175 -14.56 0.60 26.18
C THR A 175 -15.18 -0.71 26.60
#